data_AF-A0A938PC99-F1
#
_entry.id   AF-A0A938PC99-F1
#
_cell.length_a   1.000
_cell.length_b   1.000
_cell.length_c   1.000
_cell.angle_alpha   90.00
_cell.angle_beta   90.00
_cell.angle_gamma   90.00
#
_symmetry.space_group_name_H-M   'P 1'
#
loop_
_entity.id
_entity.type
_entity.pdbx_description
1 polymer ?
#
loop_
_entity_poly.entity_id
_entity_poly.type
_entity_poly.pdbx_seq_one_letter_code
_entity_poly.pdbx_strand_id
1 'polypeptide(L)'
;MNLKVRQRIFVASLSVTMIIIGIVAYYASSKSRIAKTTLTILSEKHVDELIGSLLLRVERPDQKKKLSATFDKLRLNIKNENYSDEHLNEILKFFDSLERENQIDSNLVDKFYKLVYSEF
;
A
#
# COMPACT_ATOMS: atom_id res chain seq x y z
N MET A 1 25.22 -45.47 4.26
CA MET A 1 23.95 -44.72 4.04
C MET A 1 23.62 -44.75 2.55
N ASN A 2 22.50 -45.38 2.17
CA ASN A 2 22.17 -45.77 0.80
C ASN A 2 21.98 -44.55 -0.14
N LEU A 3 22.49 -44.60 -1.37
CA LEU A 3 22.39 -43.52 -2.37
C LEU A 3 20.92 -43.10 -2.62
N LYS A 4 20.02 -44.09 -2.61
CA LYS A 4 18.56 -43.92 -2.72
C LYS A 4 17.95 -43.12 -1.56
N VAL A 5 18.52 -43.19 -0.36
CA VAL A 5 18.06 -42.44 0.83
C VAL A 5 18.47 -40.97 0.71
N ARG A 6 19.70 -40.69 0.24
CA ARG A 6 20.16 -39.31 -0.01
C ARG A 6 19.33 -38.61 -1.09
N GLN A 7 18.99 -39.31 -2.17
CA GLN A 7 18.14 -38.78 -3.23
C GLN A 7 16.72 -38.48 -2.74
N ARG A 8 16.11 -39.36 -1.93
CA ARG A 8 14.78 -39.15 -1.36
C ARG A 8 14.72 -37.93 -0.43
N ILE A 9 15.76 -37.72 0.39
CA ILE A 9 15.85 -36.55 1.28
C ILE A 9 16.01 -35.27 0.46
N PHE A 10 16.84 -35.29 -0.59
CA PHE A 10 17.06 -34.13 -1.46
C PHE A 10 15.80 -33.71 -2.23
N VAL A 11 15.06 -34.67 -2.79
CA VAL A 11 13.78 -34.42 -3.47
C VAL A 11 12.75 -33.86 -2.48
N ALA A 12 12.67 -34.40 -1.27
CA ALA A 12 11.76 -33.90 -0.24
C ALA A 12 12.07 -32.45 0.16
N SER A 13 13.35 -32.11 0.34
CA SER A 13 13.74 -30.72 0.65
C SER A 13 13.40 -29.75 -0.48
N LEU A 14 13.60 -30.16 -1.74
CA LEU A 14 13.32 -29.32 -2.90
C LEU A 14 11.81 -28.98 -3.01
N SER A 15 10.96 -29.98 -2.76
CA SER A 15 9.51 -29.81 -2.77
C SER A 15 9.01 -28.88 -1.66
N VAL A 16 9.60 -28.97 -0.46
CA VAL A 16 9.25 -28.08 0.66
C VAL A 16 9.63 -26.63 0.33
N THR A 17 10.79 -26.39 -0.27
CA THR A 17 11.23 -25.05 -0.67
C THR A 17 10.32 -24.45 -1.75
N MET A 18 9.90 -25.23 -2.74
CA MET A 18 8.95 -24.75 -3.77
C MET A 18 7.57 -24.41 -3.21
N ILE A 19 7.08 -25.16 -2.21
CA ILE A 19 5.81 -24.86 -1.53
C ILE A 19 5.92 -23.53 -0.76
N ILE A 20 7.01 -23.30 -0.05
CA ILE A 20 7.24 -22.04 0.67
C ILE A 20 7.30 -20.86 -0.30
N ILE A 21 8.04 -20.98 -1.41
CA ILE A 21 8.10 -19.95 -2.45
C ILE A 21 6.72 -19.72 -3.07
N GLY A 22 5.95 -20.78 -3.32
CA GLY A 22 4.58 -20.67 -3.84
C GLY A 22 3.62 -19.97 -2.89
N ILE A 23 3.72 -20.24 -1.58
CA ILE A 23 2.91 -19.56 -0.55
C ILE A 23 3.32 -18.09 -0.43
N VAL A 24 4.62 -17.79 -0.45
CA VAL A 24 5.13 -16.41 -0.41
C VAL A 24 4.69 -15.65 -1.67
N ALA A 25 4.81 -16.23 -2.85
CA ALA A 25 4.35 -15.65 -4.11
C ALA A 25 2.83 -15.45 -4.15
N TYR A 26 2.06 -16.40 -3.61
CA TYR A 26 0.60 -16.30 -3.51
C TYR A 26 0.16 -15.18 -2.55
N TYR A 27 0.82 -15.04 -1.40
CA TYR A 27 0.55 -13.95 -0.44
C TYR A 27 1.01 -12.58 -0.95
N ALA A 28 2.12 -12.52 -1.70
CA ALA A 28 2.55 -11.31 -2.38
C ALA A 28 1.54 -10.89 -3.47
N SER A 29 1.09 -11.87 -4.28
CA SER A 29 0.11 -11.64 -5.36
C SER A 29 -1.29 -11.28 -4.87
N SER A 30 -1.77 -11.86 -3.76
CA SER A 30 -3.11 -11.57 -3.23
C SER A 30 -3.19 -10.21 -2.53
N LYS A 31 -2.15 -9.82 -1.78
CA LYS A 31 -2.06 -8.49 -1.15
C LYS A 31 -1.89 -7.38 -2.19
N SER A 32 -1.12 -7.62 -3.25
CA SER A 32 -1.01 -6.74 -4.42
C SER A 32 -2.38 -6.44 -5.04
N ARG A 33 -3.18 -7.48 -5.29
CA ARG A 33 -4.54 -7.32 -5.83
C ARG A 33 -5.44 -6.57 -4.86
N ILE A 34 -5.41 -6.87 -3.57
CA ILE A 34 -6.26 -6.16 -2.58
C ILE A 34 -5.86 -4.69 -2.49
N ALA A 35 -4.57 -4.35 -2.43
CA ALA A 35 -4.12 -2.96 -2.45
C ALA A 35 -4.55 -2.25 -3.73
N LYS A 36 -4.32 -2.85 -4.90
CA LYS A 36 -4.78 -2.32 -6.19
C LYS A 36 -6.31 -2.20 -6.27
N THR A 37 -7.07 -3.14 -5.71
CA THR A 37 -8.55 -3.09 -5.68
C THR A 37 -9.04 -1.99 -4.73
N THR A 38 -8.51 -1.89 -3.51
CA THR A 38 -8.81 -0.81 -2.55
C THR A 38 -8.44 0.57 -3.10
N LEU A 39 -7.36 0.66 -3.90
CA LEU A 39 -6.91 1.89 -4.56
C LEU A 39 -7.66 2.20 -5.87
N THR A 40 -8.19 1.18 -6.54
CA THR A 40 -9.14 1.35 -7.64
C THR A 40 -10.49 1.84 -7.09
N ILE A 41 -10.89 1.38 -5.90
CA ILE A 41 -12.05 1.92 -5.16
C ILE A 41 -11.80 3.38 -4.74
N LEU A 42 -10.55 3.78 -4.48
CA LEU A 42 -10.15 5.21 -4.34
C LEU A 42 -10.39 6.07 -5.60
N SER A 43 -10.86 5.49 -6.71
CA SER A 43 -11.34 6.22 -7.89
C SER A 43 -12.87 6.42 -7.95
N GLU A 44 -13.61 5.88 -6.98
CA GLU A 44 -15.07 5.96 -6.91
C GLU A 44 -15.54 7.13 -6.02
N LYS A 45 -16.77 7.59 -6.25
CA LYS A 45 -17.43 8.74 -5.61
C LYS A 45 -17.33 8.75 -4.06
N HIS A 46 -17.26 7.58 -3.43
CA HIS A 46 -17.16 7.43 -1.97
C HIS A 46 -15.84 7.98 -1.39
N VAL A 47 -14.79 8.00 -2.20
CA VAL A 47 -13.47 8.45 -1.77
C VAL A 47 -13.31 9.96 -1.88
N ASP A 48 -13.97 10.60 -2.84
CA ASP A 48 -14.00 12.06 -2.88
C ASP A 48 -14.72 12.63 -1.64
N GLU A 49 -15.75 11.94 -1.14
CA GLU A 49 -16.42 12.28 0.13
C GLU A 49 -15.48 12.10 1.34
N LEU A 50 -14.70 11.01 1.35
CA LEU A 50 -13.76 10.72 2.43
C LEU A 50 -12.57 11.70 2.44
N ILE A 51 -12.00 12.01 1.27
CA ILE A 51 -10.98 13.06 1.10
C ILE A 51 -11.55 14.42 1.52
N GLY A 52 -12.79 14.74 1.13
CA GLY A 52 -13.49 15.93 1.59
C GLY A 52 -13.60 16.00 3.11
N SER A 53 -13.96 14.89 3.77
CA SER A 53 -13.99 14.78 5.23
C SER A 53 -12.62 15.03 5.87
N LEU A 54 -11.56 14.43 5.32
CA LEU A 54 -10.19 14.63 5.81
C LEU A 54 -9.75 16.09 5.65
N LEU A 55 -10.03 16.71 4.50
CA LEU A 55 -9.70 18.12 4.25
C LEU A 55 -10.42 19.08 5.20
N LEU A 56 -11.61 18.74 5.69
CA LEU A 56 -12.31 19.53 6.71
C LEU A 56 -11.62 19.46 8.08
N ARG A 57 -10.97 18.34 8.42
CA ARG A 57 -10.25 18.12 9.68
C ARG A 57 -8.86 18.75 9.73
N VAL A 58 -8.36 19.25 8.61
CA VAL A 58 -7.16 20.09 8.57
C VAL A 58 -7.57 21.52 8.91
N GLU A 59 -6.90 22.22 9.82
CA GLU A 59 -7.29 23.62 10.13
C GLU A 59 -6.68 24.61 9.13
N ARG A 60 -5.43 24.39 8.74
CA ARG A 60 -4.64 25.37 8.00
C ARG A 60 -4.90 25.29 6.49
N PRO A 61 -5.27 26.40 5.80
CA PRO A 61 -5.60 26.39 4.38
C PRO A 61 -4.45 25.93 3.46
N ASP A 62 -3.21 26.27 3.79
CA ASP A 62 -2.01 25.81 3.07
C ASP A 62 -1.84 24.29 3.17
N GLN A 63 -2.08 23.72 4.35
CA GLN A 63 -2.02 22.28 4.58
C GLN A 63 -3.17 21.54 3.89
N LYS A 64 -4.38 22.14 3.84
CA LYS A 64 -5.50 21.60 3.04
C LYS A 64 -5.11 21.48 1.58
N LYS A 65 -4.56 22.55 0.98
CA LYS A 65 -4.11 22.54 -0.41
C LYS A 65 -3.03 21.48 -0.64
N LYS A 66 -2.07 21.37 0.28
CA LYS A 66 -1.00 20.37 0.22
C LYS A 66 -1.54 18.95 0.30
N LEU A 67 -2.46 18.67 1.22
CA LEU A 67 -3.10 17.36 1.37
C LEU A 67 -3.91 17.00 0.11
N SER A 68 -4.69 17.95 -0.42
CA SER A 68 -5.45 17.77 -1.68
C SER A 68 -4.53 17.41 -2.85
N ALA A 69 -3.46 18.18 -3.06
CA ALA A 69 -2.49 17.92 -4.12
C ALA A 69 -1.74 16.58 -3.93
N THR A 70 -1.60 16.14 -2.69
CA THR A 70 -1.02 14.83 -2.37
C THR A 70 -1.96 13.69 -2.80
N PHE A 71 -3.26 13.81 -2.56
CA PHE A 71 -4.25 12.85 -3.05
C PHE A 71 -4.31 12.80 -4.59
N ASP A 72 -4.23 13.96 -5.25
CA ASP A 72 -4.20 14.02 -6.72
C ASP A 72 -2.98 13.30 -7.29
N LYS A 73 -1.80 13.49 -6.67
CA LYS A 73 -0.56 12.81 -7.05
C LYS A 73 -0.65 11.31 -6.82
N LEU A 74 -1.18 10.88 -5.68
CA LEU A 74 -1.42 9.47 -5.35
C LEU A 74 -2.28 8.81 -6.42
N ARG A 75 -3.42 9.44 -6.79
CA ARG A 75 -4.33 8.94 -7.83
C ARG A 75 -3.64 8.79 -9.19
N LEU A 76 -2.85 9.79 -9.57
CA LEU A 76 -2.08 9.75 -10.82
C LEU A 76 -1.03 8.64 -10.81
N ASN A 77 -0.26 8.51 -9.73
CA ASN A 77 0.78 7.49 -9.61
C ASN A 77 0.21 6.07 -9.57
N ILE A 78 -0.93 5.84 -8.91
CA ILE A 78 -1.65 4.55 -8.96
C ILE A 78 -2.07 4.24 -10.40
N LYS A 79 -2.68 5.20 -11.10
CA LYS A 79 -3.15 5.02 -12.48
C LYS A 79 -2.00 4.68 -13.44
N ASN A 80 -0.84 5.27 -13.21
CA ASN A 80 0.37 5.03 -13.99
C ASN A 80 1.17 3.81 -13.51
N GLU A 81 0.68 3.08 -12.51
CA GLU A 81 1.37 1.95 -11.88
C GLU A 81 2.78 2.28 -11.36
N ASN A 82 2.99 3.53 -10.91
CA ASN A 82 4.28 4.05 -10.42
C ASN A 82 4.66 3.56 -9.02
N TYR A 83 3.87 2.70 -8.39
CA TYR A 83 4.11 2.23 -7.02
C TYR A 83 4.23 0.72 -6.97
N SER A 84 5.21 0.24 -6.19
CA SER A 84 5.28 -1.16 -5.79
C SER A 84 4.16 -1.50 -4.80
N ASP A 85 3.81 -2.78 -4.70
CA ASP A 85 2.76 -3.24 -3.78
C ASP A 85 3.11 -2.95 -2.31
N GLU A 86 4.39 -3.04 -1.96
CA GLU A 86 4.90 -2.73 -0.62
C GLU A 86 4.66 -1.26 -0.29
N HIS A 87 4.96 -0.39 -1.24
CA HIS A 87 4.79 1.05 -1.07
C HIS A 87 3.30 1.44 -1.02
N LEU A 88 2.45 0.84 -1.86
CA LEU A 88 0.99 1.02 -1.78
C LEU A 88 0.44 0.60 -0.42
N ASN A 89 0.96 -0.49 0.15
CA ASN A 89 0.55 -0.97 1.47
C ASN A 89 0.98 0.00 2.59
N GLU A 90 2.15 0.61 2.48
CA GLU A 90 2.57 1.67 3.42
C GLU A 90 1.65 2.89 3.34
N ILE A 91 1.30 3.32 2.12
CA ILE A 91 0.35 4.42 1.88
C ILE A 91 -1.01 4.10 2.52
N LEU A 92 -1.55 2.90 2.29
CA LEU A 92 -2.84 2.49 2.84
C LEU A 92 -2.84 2.46 4.38
N LYS A 93 -1.78 1.92 4.99
CA LYS A 93 -1.65 1.93 6.46
C LYS A 93 -1.59 3.35 7.03
N PHE A 94 -0.90 4.25 6.32
CA PHE A 94 -0.84 5.66 6.73
C PHE A 94 -2.22 6.32 6.59
N PHE A 95 -2.94 6.01 5.52
CA PHE A 95 -4.29 6.51 5.28
C PHE A 95 -5.29 6.05 6.36
N ASP A 96 -5.30 4.77 6.71
CA ASP A 96 -6.10 4.24 7.83
C ASP A 96 -5.78 4.96 9.16
N SER A 97 -4.53 5.41 9.32
CA SER A 97 -4.13 6.18 10.50
C SER A 97 -4.69 7.60 10.43
N LEU A 98 -4.58 8.28 9.28
CA LEU A 98 -5.18 9.59 9.02
C LEU A 98 -6.70 9.61 9.24
N GLU A 99 -7.42 8.57 8.81
CA GLU A 99 -8.88 8.51 8.93
C GLU A 99 -9.35 8.44 10.39
N ARG A 100 -8.56 7.80 11.25
CA ARG A 100 -8.85 7.69 12.69
C ARG A 100 -8.55 8.95 13.47
N GLU A 101 -7.82 9.90 12.88
CA GLU A 101 -7.53 11.16 13.54
C GLU A 101 -8.73 12.12 13.46
N ASN A 102 -9.05 12.72 14.61
CA ASN A 102 -10.10 13.75 14.70
C ASN A 102 -9.65 15.07 14.06
N GLN A 103 -8.34 15.34 14.11
CA GLN A 103 -7.74 16.55 13.58
C GLN A 103 -6.42 16.20 12.90
N ILE A 104 -6.20 16.76 11.72
CA ILE A 104 -5.02 16.47 10.91
C ILE A 104 -4.08 17.68 10.99
N ASP A 105 -2.97 17.50 11.71
CA ASP A 105 -1.94 18.51 11.86
C ASP A 105 -0.99 18.57 10.64
N SER A 106 -0.12 19.58 10.61
CA SER A 106 0.85 19.76 9.53
C SER A 106 1.87 18.62 9.44
N ASN A 107 2.19 17.96 10.56
CA ASN A 107 3.16 16.87 10.58
C ASN A 107 2.60 15.63 9.88
N LEU A 108 1.33 15.32 10.07
CA LEU A 108 0.65 14.23 9.37
C LEU A 108 0.54 14.51 7.88
N VAL A 109 0.20 15.74 7.49
CA VAL A 109 0.19 16.16 6.08
C VAL A 109 1.59 16.05 5.46
N ASP A 110 2.63 16.49 6.16
CA ASP A 110 4.01 16.41 5.69
C ASP A 110 4.51 14.97 5.55
N LYS A 111 4.16 14.08 6.49
CA LYS A 111 4.48 12.66 6.42
C LYS A 111 3.80 12.00 5.23
N PHE A 112 2.50 12.25 5.04
CA PHE A 112 1.76 11.70 3.91
C PHE A 112 2.31 12.21 2.57
N TYR A 113 2.62 13.51 2.50
CA TYR A 113 3.26 14.11 1.33
C TYR A 113 4.59 13.41 0.99
N LYS A 114 5.48 13.23 1.98
CA LYS A 114 6.76 12.54 1.78
C LYS A 114 6.57 11.10 1.31
N LEU A 115 5.58 10.41 1.88
CA LEU A 115 5.29 9.02 1.51
C LEU A 115 4.78 8.91 0.07
N VAL A 116 3.93 9.83 -0.38
CA VAL A 116 3.41 9.80 -1.76
C VAL A 116 4.46 10.26 -2.78
N TYR A 117 5.34 11.19 -2.42
CA TYR A 117 6.35 11.76 -3.32
C TYR A 117 7.72 11.08 -3.27
N SER A 118 7.93 10.10 -2.39
CA SER A 118 9.18 9.35 -2.36
C SER A 118 9.34 8.54 -3.65
N GLU A 119 10.46 8.74 -4.33
CA GLU A 119 10.89 7.88 -5.43
C GLU A 119 11.39 6.55 -4.83
N PHE A 120 10.85 5.43 -5.30
CA PHE A 120 11.29 4.07 -4.99
C PHE A 120 11.78 3.39 -6.26
#